data_AF-A0AAW6CII1-F1
#
_entry.id   AF-A0AAW6CII1-F1
#
_cell.length_a   1.000
_cell.length_b   1.000
_cell.length_c   1.000
_cell.angle_alpha   90.00
_cell.angle_beta   90.00
_cell.angle_gamma   90.00
#
_symmetry.space_group_name_H-M   'P 1'
#
loop_
_entity.id
_entity.type
_entity.pdbx_description
1 polymer ?
#
loop_
_entity_poly.entity_id
_entity_poly.type
_entity_poly.pdbx_seq_one_letter_code
_entity_poly.pdbx_strand_id
1 'polypeptide(L)' 'MAKKDNIAFPNLRAEMGRKNLGIGDIAATCGFNRDTLSRKLSAKSPLSLVEAFNIQHSLFPDLDVKYLFFRPDQSYIEE' A
#
# COMPACT_ATOMS: atom_id res chain seq x y z
N MET A 1 -20.82 8.99 -3.76
CA MET A 1 -19.63 9.61 -3.15
C MET A 1 -18.56 8.54 -3.01
N ALA A 2 -17.40 8.69 -3.65
CA ALA A 2 -16.32 7.71 -3.53
C ALA A 2 -15.85 7.66 -2.07
N LYS A 3 -15.95 6.49 -1.45
CA LYS A 3 -15.50 6.24 -0.08
C LYS A 3 -14.01 6.61 -0.01
N LYS A 4 -13.65 7.60 0.81
CA LYS A 4 -12.26 7.99 1.02
C LYS A 4 -11.53 6.80 1.64
N ASP A 5 -10.77 6.07 0.84
CA ASP A 5 -9.97 4.95 1.32
C ASP A 5 -8.89 5.50 2.26
N ASN A 6 -8.96 5.12 3.54
CA ASN A 6 -8.04 5.59 4.57
C ASN A 6 -6.76 4.73 4.52
N ILE A 7 -5.85 5.05 3.61
CA ILE A 7 -4.60 4.31 3.45
C ILE A 7 -3.65 4.66 4.60
N ALA A 8 -3.24 3.65 5.38
CA ALA A 8 -2.36 3.77 6.54
C ALA A 8 -0.90 4.05 6.18
N PHE A 9 -0.55 3.91 4.90
CA PHE A 9 0.79 4.06 4.34
C PHE A 9 0.89 5.39 3.57
N PRO A 10 1.33 6.50 4.20
CA PRO A 10 1.31 7.82 3.58
C PRO A 10 2.20 7.92 2.35
N ASN A 11 3.38 7.28 2.36
CA ASN A 11 4.30 7.29 1.23
C ASN A 11 3.70 6.57 0.03
N LEU A 12 3.21 5.33 0.21
CA LEU A 12 2.47 4.63 -0.85
C LEU A 12 1.33 5.48 -1.41
N ARG A 13 0.54 6.15 -0.55
CA ARG A 13 -0.55 7.01 -1.02
C ARG A 13 -0.06 8.19 -1.87
N ALA A 14 1.08 8.79 -1.51
CA ALA A 14 1.69 9.85 -2.29
C ALA A 14 2.16 9.34 -3.67
N GLU A 15 2.86 8.21 -3.72
CA GLU A 15 3.33 7.63 -4.98
C GLU A 15 2.19 7.17 -5.89
N MET A 16 1.11 6.63 -5.32
CA MET A 16 -0.14 6.37 -6.03
C MET A 16 -0.67 7.64 -6.68
N GLY A 17 -0.70 8.77 -5.96
CA GLY A 17 -1.12 10.06 -6.50
C GLY A 17 -0.24 10.55 -7.64
N ARG A 18 1.10 10.43 -7.50
CA ARG A 18 2.06 10.83 -8.55
C ARG A 18 1.92 10.02 -9.82
N LYS A 19 1.57 8.74 -9.71
CA LYS A 19 1.36 7.83 -10.86
C LYS A 19 -0.09 7.74 -11.34
N ASN A 20 -1.01 8.51 -10.73
CA ASN A 20 -2.45 8.45 -10.98
C ASN A 20 -3.03 7.02 -10.83
N LEU A 21 -2.53 6.26 -9.85
CA LEU A 21 -2.97 4.90 -9.53
C LEU A 21 -4.00 4.91 -8.40
N GLY A 22 -5.09 4.17 -8.60
CA GLY A 22 -6.08 3.84 -7.58
C GLY A 22 -5.85 2.46 -6.96
N ILE A 23 -6.63 2.14 -5.92
CA ILE A 23 -6.64 0.79 -5.33
C ILE A 23 -7.08 -0.27 -6.35
N GLY A 24 -8.00 0.10 -7.27
CA GLY A 24 -8.46 -0.79 -8.33
C GLY A 24 -7.32 -1.21 -9.27
N ASP A 25 -6.46 -0.26 -9.65
CA ASP A 25 -5.33 -0.53 -10.54
C ASP A 25 -4.32 -1.47 -9.86
N ILE A 26 -3.95 -1.17 -8.60
CA ILE A 26 -3.04 -2.03 -7.83
C ILE A 26 -3.64 -3.44 -7.68
N ALA A 27 -4.93 -3.52 -7.38
CA ALA A 27 -5.62 -4.80 -7.21
C ALA A 27 -5.61 -5.62 -8.51
N ALA A 28 -5.90 -4.99 -9.65
CA ALA A 28 -5.88 -5.63 -10.95
C ALA A 28 -4.46 -6.11 -11.34
N THR A 29 -3.44 -5.27 -11.14
CA THR A 29 -2.05 -5.63 -11.47
C THR A 29 -1.49 -6.73 -10.59
N CYS A 30 -1.76 -6.70 -9.28
CA CYS A 30 -1.15 -7.62 -8.32
C CYS A 30 -2.04 -8.82 -7.98
N GLY A 31 -3.20 -8.98 -8.62
CA GLY A 31 -4.10 -10.12 -8.44
C GLY A 31 -4.91 -10.11 -7.14
N PHE A 32 -5.19 -8.93 -6.58
CA PHE A 32 -6.05 -8.79 -5.40
C PHE A 32 -7.51 -8.52 -5.78
N ASN A 33 -8.41 -8.91 -4.88
CA ASN A 33 -9.73 -8.28 -4.84
C ASN A 33 -9.60 -6.85 -4.29
N ARG A 34 -10.30 -5.88 -4.90
CA ARG A 34 -10.25 -4.45 -4.53
C ARG A 34 -10.59 -4.20 -3.06
N ASP A 35 -11.59 -4.88 -2.51
CA ASP A 35 -12.01 -4.72 -1.11
C ASP A 35 -10.98 -5.32 -0.15
N THR A 36 -10.42 -6.48 -0.51
CA THR A 36 -9.32 -7.09 0.24
C THR A 36 -8.11 -6.16 0.30
N LEU A 37 -7.71 -5.58 -0.84
CA LEU A 37 -6.59 -4.65 -0.87
C LEU A 37 -6.88 -3.38 -0.08
N SER A 38 -8.10 -2.81 -0.19
CA SER A 38 -8.48 -1.65 0.61
C SER A 38 -8.38 -1.93 2.12
N ARG A 39 -8.83 -3.11 2.59
CA ARG A 39 -8.69 -3.52 3.99
C ARG A 39 -7.23 -3.64 4.43
N LYS A 40 -6.38 -4.24 3.58
CA LYS A 40 -4.92 -4.38 3.84
C LYS A 40 -4.23 -3.03 3.90
N LEU A 41 -4.45 -2.17 2.91
CA LEU A 41 -3.85 -0.82 2.84
C LEU A 41 -4.36 0.11 3.93
N SER A 42 -5.55 -0.14 4.47
CA SER A 42 -6.11 0.58 5.62
C SER A 42 -5.73 -0.03 6.97
N ALA A 43 -4.80 -1.00 7.01
CA ALA A 43 -4.39 -1.74 8.20
C ALA A 43 -5.53 -2.47 8.95
N LYS A 44 -6.67 -2.72 8.30
CA LYS A 44 -7.81 -3.49 8.84
C LYS A 44 -7.64 -5.00 8.70
N SER A 45 -6.60 -5.41 7.98
CA SER A 45 -6.16 -6.80 7.84
C SER A 45 -4.66 -6.82 7.56
N PRO A 46 -3.93 -7.87 7.95
CA PRO A 46 -2.49 -7.97 7.68
C PRO A 46 -2.18 -7.93 6.18
N LEU A 47 -1.12 -7.19 5.83
CA LEU A 47 -0.44 -7.26 4.53
C LEU A 47 0.83 -8.07 4.74
N SER A 48 0.99 -9.17 3.99
CA SER A 48 2.18 -10.00 4.10
C SER A 48 3.38 -9.37 3.39
N LEU A 49 4.59 -9.78 3.77
CA LEU A 49 5.80 -9.29 3.13
C LEU A 49 5.85 -9.63 1.63
N VAL A 50 5.37 -10.82 1.25
CA VAL A 50 5.28 -11.25 -0.15
C VAL A 50 4.33 -10.36 -0.95
N GLU A 51 3.17 -10.02 -0.36
CA GLU A 51 2.21 -9.09 -0.97
C GLU A 51 2.80 -7.68 -1.15
N ALA A 52 3.54 -7.19 -0.14
CA ALA A 52 4.21 -5.90 -0.21
C ALA A 52 5.28 -5.85 -1.32
N PHE A 53 6.12 -6.89 -1.41
CA PHE A 53 7.11 -7.00 -2.49
C PHE A 53 6.45 -7.12 -3.87
N ASN A 54 5.35 -7.85 -3.99
CA ASN A 54 4.63 -7.96 -5.26
C ASN A 54 4.13 -6.57 -5.74
N ILE A 55 3.55 -5.77 -4.85
CA ILE A 55 3.12 -4.40 -5.15
C ILE A 55 4.32 -3.52 -5.52
N GLN A 56 5.40 -3.60 -4.75
CA GLN A 56 6.62 -2.82 -5.00
C GLN A 56 7.20 -3.16 -6.37
N HIS A 57 7.46 -4.44 -6.66
CA HIS A 57 8.07 -4.87 -7.91
C HIS A 57 7.21 -4.53 -9.14
N SER A 58 5.88 -4.66 -9.01
CA SER A 58 4.97 -4.45 -10.14
C SER A 58 4.74 -2.98 -10.50
N LEU A 59 4.76 -2.08 -9.52
CA LEU A 59 4.27 -0.70 -9.69
C LEU A 59 5.29 0.38 -9.28
N PHE A 60 6.20 0.04 -8.39
CA PHE A 60 7.18 0.95 -7.79
C PHE A 60 8.59 0.31 -7.72
N PRO A 61 9.11 -0.25 -8.83
CA PRO A 61 10.35 -1.03 -8.80
C PRO A 61 11.57 -0.22 -8.32
N ASP A 62 11.54 1.11 -8.51
CA ASP A 62 12.62 2.03 -8.14
C ASP A 62 12.55 2.52 -6.69
N LEU A 63 11.52 2.12 -5.93
CA LEU A 63 11.29 2.58 -4.56
C LEU A 63 11.46 1.44 -3.57
N ASP A 64 12.03 1.76 -2.40
CA ASP A 64 12.25 0.80 -1.32
C ASP A 64 10.92 0.37 -0.67
N VAL A 65 10.79 -0.93 -0.38
CA VAL A 65 9.57 -1.50 0.23
C VAL A 65 9.29 -0.90 1.62
N LYS A 66 10.32 -0.62 2.42
CA LYS A 66 10.19 0.01 3.75
C LYS A 66 9.75 1.46 3.62
N TYR A 67 10.20 2.17 2.58
CA TYR A 67 9.73 3.52 2.29
C TYR A 67 8.24 3.51 1.92
N LEU A 68 7.83 2.64 0.98
CA LEU A 68 6.44 2.56 0.51
C LEU A 68 5.48 2.23 1.65
N PHE A 69 5.81 1.22 2.46
CA PHE A 69 4.96 0.71 3.53
C PHE A 69 5.34 1.27 4.91
N PHE A 70 5.99 2.44 4.96
CA PHE A 70 6.23 3.17 6.19
C PHE A 70 4.91 3.49 6.91
N ARG A 71 4.90 3.34 8.23
CA ARG A 71 3.78 3.66 9.12
C ARG A 71 4.24 4.53 10.28
N PRO A 72 3.71 5.76 10.42
CA PRO A 72 4.12 6.66 11.49
C PRO A 72 3.66 6.20 12.88
N ASP A 73 2.62 5.37 12.96
CA ASP A 73 2.10 4.81 14.21
C ASP A 73 2.87 3.56 14.68
N GLN A 74 3.80 3.07 13.86
CA GLN A 74 4.58 1.87 14.13
C GLN A 74 6.06 2.25 14.34
N SER A 75 6.31 3.10 15.33
CA SER A 75 7.67 3.38 15.82
C SER A 75 8.17 2.18 16.62
N TYR A 76 9.17 1.47 16.09
CA TYR A 76 9.98 0.59 16.93
C TYR A 76 10.65 1.48 17.99
N ILE A 77 10.45 1.13 19.26
CA ILE A 77 11.26 1.70 20.34
C ILE A 77 12.65 1.11 20.10
N GLU A 78 13.58 1.93 19.62
CA GLU A 78 15.00 1.57 19.64
C GLU A 78 15.44 1.64 21.11
N GLU A 79 15.69 0.48 21.74
CA GLU A 79 16.43 0.37 23.01
C GLU A 79 17.94 0.54 22.77
#